data_AF-A0A6F9E0C4-F1
#
_entry.id   AF-A0A6F9E0C4-F1
#
_cell.length_a   1.000
_cell.length_b   1.000
_cell.length_c   1.000
_cell.angle_alpha   90.00
_cell.angle_beta   90.00
_cell.angle_gamma   90.00
#
_symmetry.space_group_name_H-M   'P 1'
#
loop_
_entity.id
_entity.type
_entity.pdbx_description
1 polymer ?
#
loop_
_entity_poly.entity_id
_entity_poly.type
_entity_poly.pdbx_seq_one_letter_code
_entity_poly.pdbx_strand_id
1 'polypeptide(L)' 'MWVVFASWIIGFLAMWWVFADASKRRGRNLGCLWSLIVLILGPLGLVAYLFVRGSD' A
#
# COMPACT_ATOMS: atom_id res chain seq x y z
N MET A 1 -8.88 14.58 -17.88
CA MET A 1 -7.44 14.82 -17.62
C MET A 1 -7.13 14.90 -16.12
N TRP A 2 -7.78 15.80 -15.36
CA TRP A 2 -7.56 15.96 -13.91
C TRP A 2 -7.81 14.72 -13.05
N VAL A 3 -8.85 13.94 -13.36
CA VAL A 3 -9.21 12.71 -12.63
C VAL A 3 -8.12 11.63 -12.73
N VAL A 4 -7.44 11.55 -13.88
CA VAL A 4 -6.34 10.59 -14.09
C VAL A 4 -5.12 10.99 -13.27
N PHE A 5 -4.81 12.29 -13.21
CA PHE A 5 -3.75 12.81 -12.35
C PHE A 5 -4.04 12.59 -10.86
N ALA A 6 -5.28 12.83 -10.43
CA ALA A 6 -5.68 12.61 -9.04
C ALA A 6 -5.56 11.14 -8.62
N SER A 7 -6.00 10.21 -9.48
CA SER A 7 -5.91 8.77 -9.20
C SER A 7 -4.46 8.28 -9.12
N TRP A 8 -3.56 8.81 -9.96
CA TRP A 8 -2.13 8.53 -9.87
C TRP A 8 -1.51 9.02 -8.56
N ILE A 9 -1.84 10.24 -8.13
CA ILE A 9 -1.35 10.81 -6.86
C ILE A 9 -1.86 9.98 -5.67
N ILE A 10 -3.14 9.61 -5.68
CA ILE A 10 -3.74 8.78 -4.63
C ILE A 10 -3.08 7.40 -4.58
N GLY A 11 -2.80 6.79 -5.73
CA GLY A 11 -2.08 5.52 -5.82
C GLY A 11 -0.68 5.59 -5.21
N PHE A 12 0.08 6.64 -5.54
CA PHE A 12 1.41 6.88 -4.96
C PHE A 12 1.35 7.12 -3.45
N LEU A 13 0.42 7.95 -2.98
CA LEU A 13 0.23 8.21 -1.55
C LEU A 13 -0.12 6.92 -0.80
N ALA A 14 -1.02 6.11 -1.35
CA ALA A 14 -1.46 4.90 -0.71
C ALA A 14 -0.33 3.86 -0.63
N MET A 15 0.46 3.74 -1.68
CA MET A 15 1.63 2.85 -1.71
C MET A 15 2.70 3.28 -0.70
N TRP A 16 2.99 4.58 -0.62
CA TRP A 16 3.89 5.15 0.38
C TRP A 16 3.38 4.90 1.81
N TRP A 17 2.08 5.09 2.02
CA TRP A 17 1.43 4.87 3.31
C TRP A 17 1.50 3.41 3.75
N VAL A 18 1.20 2.46 2.85
CA VAL A 18 1.31 1.02 3.12
C VAL A 18 2.75 0.67 3.52
N PHE A 19 3.75 1.17 2.79
CA PHE A 19 5.15 0.94 3.11
C PHE A 19 5.54 1.48 4.49
N ALA A 20 5.12 2.71 4.80
CA ALA A 20 5.42 3.37 6.08
C ALA A 20 4.74 2.67 7.26
N ASP A 21 3.46 2.32 7.14
CA ASP A 21 2.70 1.66 8.21
C ASP A 21 3.21 0.23 8.44
N ALA A 22 3.43 -0.54 7.37
CA ALA A 22 3.97 -1.90 7.48
C ALA A 22 5.42 -1.92 7.98
N SER A 23 6.27 -0.96 7.56
CA SER A 23 7.62 -0.82 8.12
C SER A 23 7.60 -0.50 9.61
N LYS A 24 6.65 0.34 10.06
CA LYS A 24 6.53 0.72 11.47
C LYS A 24 6.01 -0.41 12.34
N ARG A 25 5.06 -1.22 11.85
CA ARG A 25 4.44 -2.31 12.62
C ARG A 25 5.25 -3.59 12.65
N ARG A 26 5.82 -4.01 11.52
CA ARG A 26 6.43 -5.33 11.34
C ARG A 26 7.88 -5.29 10.86
N GLY A 27 8.48 -4.10 10.82
CA GLY A 27 9.85 -3.90 10.38
C GLY A 27 9.98 -3.72 8.86
N ARG A 28 11.13 -3.18 8.46
CA ARG A 28 11.39 -2.64 7.11
C ARG A 28 11.28 -3.69 5.99
N ASN A 29 11.58 -4.96 6.27
CA ASN A 29 11.47 -6.06 5.31
C ASN A 29 10.01 -6.38 4.93
N LEU A 30 9.11 -6.40 5.93
CA LEU A 30 7.69 -6.65 5.70
C LEU A 30 6.99 -5.45 5.06
N GLY A 31 7.47 -4.23 5.33
CA GLY A 31 7.04 -3.03 4.61
C GLY A 31 7.36 -3.06 3.12
N CYS A 32 8.58 -3.47 2.77
CA CYS A 32 8.98 -3.63 1.37
C CYS A 32 8.15 -4.71 0.65
N LEU A 33 7.89 -5.83 1.32
CA LEU A 33 7.08 -6.93 0.76
C LEU A 33 5.64 -6.49 0.47
N TRP A 34 4.99 -5.81 1.41
CA TRP A 34 3.62 -5.30 1.22
C TRP A 34 3.52 -4.21 0.16
N SER A 35 4.50 -3.32 0.10
CA SER A 35 4.66 -2.37 -1.00
C SER A 35 4.71 -3.08 -2.36
N LEU A 36 5.49 -4.16 -2.47
CA LEU A 36 5.62 -4.93 -3.71
C LEU A 36 4.32 -5.66 -4.09
N ILE A 37 3.59 -6.18 -3.10
CA ILE A 37 2.25 -6.78 -3.29
C ILE A 37 1.26 -5.73 -3.82
N VAL A 38 1.25 -4.53 -3.23
CA VAL A 38 0.39 -3.42 -3.71
C VAL A 38 0.82 -2.94 -5.10
N LEU A 39 2.10 -2.99 -5.45
CA LEU A 39 2.57 -2.66 -6.80
C LEU A 39 2.01 -3.65 -7.84
N ILE A 40 2.10 -4.96 -7.55
CA ILE A 40 1.74 -6.03 -8.49
C ILE A 40 0.23 -6.21 -8.59
N LEU A 41 -0.47 -6.28 -7.46
CA LEU A 41 -1.93 -6.46 -7.42
C LEU A 41 -2.69 -5.13 -7.56
N GLY A 42 -2.00 -3.99 -7.50
CA GLY A 42 -2.62 -2.68 -7.47
C GLY A 42 -3.60 -2.52 -6.30
N PRO A 43 -4.86 -2.13 -6.56
CA PRO A 43 -5.85 -1.91 -5.49
C PRO A 43 -6.19 -3.19 -4.72
N LEU A 44 -6.11 -4.37 -5.34
CA LEU A 44 -6.37 -5.64 -4.65
C LEU A 44 -5.35 -5.92 -3.54
N GLY A 45 -4.08 -5.58 -3.78
CA GLY A 45 -3.02 -5.73 -2.77
C GLY A 45 -3.23 -4.82 -1.58
N LEU A 46 -3.78 -3.63 -1.82
CA LEU A 46 -4.10 -2.65 -0.77
C LEU A 46 -5.27 -3.13 0.08
N VAL A 47 -6.31 -3.70 -0.53
CA VAL A 47 -7.43 -4.32 0.20
C VAL A 47 -6.94 -5.49 1.06
N ALA A 48 -6.10 -6.38 0.51
CA ALA A 48 -5.51 -7.47 1.27
C ALA A 48 -4.69 -6.96 2.47
N TYR A 49 -3.95 -5.85 2.29
CA TYR A 49 -3.21 -5.22 3.37
C TYR A 49 -4.11 -4.72 4.49
N LEU A 50 -5.22 -4.06 4.15
CA LEU A 50 -6.18 -3.55 5.13
C LEU A 50 -6.84 -4.69 5.91
N PHE A 51 -7.16 -5.81 5.26
CA PHE A 51 -7.69 -7.00 5.93
C PHE A 51 -6.68 -7.58 6.93
N VAL A 52 -5.43 -7.77 6.51
CA VAL A 52 -4.37 -8.29 7.39
C VAL A 52 -4.10 -7.32 8.54
N ARG A 53 -4.08 -6.01 8.27
CA ARG A 53 -3.90 -4.96 9.28
C ARG A 53 -5.04 -4.90 10.29
N GLY A 54 -6.28 -5.18 9.86
CA GLY A 54 -7.43 -5.21 10.76
C GLY A 54 -7.56 -6.51 11.56
N SER A 55 -6.84 -7.56 11.14
CA SER A 55 -6.77 -8.85 11.83
C SER A 55 -5.57 -8.95 12.79
N ASP A 56 -4.65 -7.99 12.73
CA ASP A 56 -3.50 -7.81 13.64
C ASP A 56 -3.86 -6.89 14.82
#